data_AF-A0AAW8BE75-F1
#
_entry.id   AF-A0AAW8BE75-F1
#
_cell.length_a   1.000
_cell.length_b   1.000
_cell.length_c   1.000
_cell.angle_alpha   90.00
_cell.angle_beta   90.00
_cell.angle_gamma   90.00
#
_symmetry.space_group_name_H-M   'P 1'
#
loop_
_entity.id
_entity.type
_entity.pdbx_description
1 polymer ?
#
loop_
_entity_poly.entity_id
_entity_poly.type
_entity_poly.pdbx_seq_one_letter_code
_entity_poly.pdbx_strand_id
1 'polypeptide(L)'
;MSFVGVVPDVVHAAVRDFVGLGEGLQQANVVALEATVGVLPAAGDEVSAAIAALFGGLGREYQAAGAQAALFHQDFVQLLGAGVGAYEQTEQAAAGWLERFEGQLLDVVNAPSMALLGRPMIGDGVDGGTVDGVGQAGGDGGWLLGNGGRGGASTAAGVAGGTGGAAGLFGTGGRGGFAVDGRGGTGGLAPVFGFGGEGGASGNSSYASGVGGDVGLFGMGGKGGTGAAGGDARIFGVGGSGGGGTVGGNGGNALIGLGGWGGTGASFSAMGQGGNGGDAVIGFGGRGGTGGFPFVGSGNGGNGGNALYLGWAGTGGGASGGSLGENGTNAFFGLRWR
;
A
#
# COMPACT_ATOMS: atom_id res chain seq x y z
N MET A 1 8.33 -35.59 -6.07
CA MET A 1 7.17 -35.25 -5.22
C MET A 1 6.18 -34.49 -6.10
N SER A 2 4.99 -35.01 -6.36
CA SER A 2 3.93 -34.22 -7.03
C SER A 2 3.13 -33.48 -5.97
N PHE A 3 3.04 -32.17 -6.09
CA PHE A 3 2.16 -31.36 -5.24
C PHE A 3 0.75 -31.39 -5.86
N VAL A 4 -0.24 -31.85 -5.10
CA VAL A 4 -1.65 -31.71 -5.46
C VAL A 4 -2.11 -30.37 -4.90
N GLY A 5 -2.33 -29.39 -5.77
CA GLY A 5 -2.91 -28.11 -5.41
C GLY A 5 -4.43 -28.17 -5.54
N VAL A 6 -5.15 -27.90 -4.46
CA VAL A 6 -6.60 -27.66 -4.49
C VAL A 6 -6.79 -26.14 -4.41
N VAL A 7 -7.65 -25.58 -5.26
CA VAL A 7 -8.06 -24.18 -5.16
C VAL A 7 -9.45 -24.17 -4.53
N PRO A 8 -9.59 -23.81 -3.23
CA PRO A 8 -10.87 -23.90 -2.52
C PRO A 8 -12.02 -23.20 -3.24
N ASP A 9 -11.75 -22.03 -3.83
CA ASP A 9 -12.73 -21.25 -4.60
C ASP A 9 -13.33 -22.03 -5.78
N VAL A 10 -12.51 -22.80 -6.50
CA VAL A 10 -12.97 -23.60 -7.65
C VAL A 10 -13.87 -24.74 -7.20
N VAL A 11 -13.54 -25.38 -6.07
CA VAL A 11 -14.35 -26.47 -5.53
C VAL A 11 -15.65 -25.94 -4.92
N HIS A 12 -15.64 -24.76 -4.30
CA HIS A 12 -16.86 -24.09 -3.85
C HIS A 12 -17.80 -23.74 -5.00
N ALA A 13 -17.27 -23.28 -6.14
CA ALA A 13 -18.07 -23.07 -7.34
C ALA A 13 -18.70 -24.39 -7.83
N ALA A 14 -17.90 -25.47 -7.91
CA ALA A 14 -18.40 -26.77 -8.31
C ALA A 14 -19.49 -27.32 -7.37
N VAL A 15 -19.34 -27.14 -6.04
CA VAL A 15 -20.38 -27.50 -5.05
C VAL A 15 -21.69 -26.79 -5.35
N ARG A 16 -21.66 -25.50 -5.68
CA ARG A 16 -22.88 -24.73 -6.06
C ARG A 16 -23.50 -25.24 -7.36
N ASP A 17 -22.68 -25.56 -8.35
CA ASP A 17 -23.16 -26.13 -9.62
C ASP A 17 -23.83 -27.49 -9.40
N PHE A 18 -23.26 -28.34 -8.54
CA PHE A 18 -23.88 -29.62 -8.19
C PHE A 18 -25.19 -29.46 -7.43
N VAL A 19 -25.33 -28.47 -6.55
CA VAL A 19 -26.64 -28.15 -5.93
C VAL A 19 -27.66 -27.84 -7.02
N GLY A 20 -27.32 -26.95 -7.96
CA GLY A 20 -28.23 -26.59 -9.06
C GLY A 20 -28.59 -27.77 -9.96
N LEU A 21 -27.65 -28.67 -10.26
CA LEU A 21 -27.92 -29.91 -11.00
C LEU A 21 -28.88 -30.84 -10.25
N GLY A 22 -28.70 -31.00 -8.94
CA GLY A 22 -29.57 -31.81 -8.11
C GLY A 22 -31.01 -31.29 -8.10
N GLU A 23 -31.18 -29.97 -7.96
CA GLU A 23 -32.49 -29.30 -8.03
C GLU A 23 -33.15 -29.48 -9.41
N GLY A 24 -32.39 -29.28 -10.49
CA GLY A 24 -32.90 -29.44 -11.86
C GLY A 24 -33.36 -30.87 -12.15
N LEU A 25 -32.61 -31.88 -11.69
CA LEU A 25 -32.99 -33.29 -11.85
C LEU A 25 -34.23 -33.66 -11.05
N GLN A 26 -34.35 -33.17 -9.81
CA GLN A 26 -35.55 -33.38 -9.00
C GLN A 26 -36.79 -32.76 -9.66
N GLN A 27 -36.68 -31.53 -10.17
CA GLN A 27 -37.78 -30.88 -10.90
C GLN A 27 -38.18 -31.66 -12.16
N ALA A 28 -37.20 -32.10 -12.95
CA ALA A 28 -37.46 -32.91 -14.14
C ALA A 28 -38.18 -34.22 -13.81
N ASN A 29 -37.77 -34.92 -12.73
CA ASN A 29 -38.41 -36.15 -12.28
C ASN A 29 -39.85 -35.94 -11.80
N VAL A 30 -40.14 -34.81 -11.16
CA VAL A 30 -41.50 -34.44 -10.75
C VAL A 30 -42.38 -34.14 -11.97
N VAL A 31 -41.88 -33.40 -12.95
CA VAL A 31 -42.62 -33.09 -14.20
C VAL A 31 -42.91 -34.37 -15.00
N ALA A 32 -41.98 -35.31 -15.04
CA ALA A 32 -42.15 -36.57 -15.76
C ALA A 32 -43.04 -37.60 -15.04
N LEU A 33 -43.41 -37.38 -13.77
CA LEU A 33 -44.10 -38.36 -12.93
C LEU A 33 -45.46 -38.76 -13.50
N GLU A 34 -46.29 -37.77 -13.87
CA GLU A 34 -47.63 -38.04 -14.40
C GLU A 34 -47.58 -38.80 -15.73
N ALA A 35 -46.68 -38.39 -16.63
CA ALA A 35 -46.51 -39.00 -17.94
C ALA A 35 -45.98 -40.46 -17.89
N THR A 36 -45.23 -40.82 -16.84
CA THR A 36 -44.60 -42.14 -16.71
C THR A 36 -45.40 -43.11 -15.84
N VAL A 37 -46.19 -42.61 -14.89
CA VAL A 37 -47.01 -43.44 -13.98
C VAL A 37 -48.46 -43.52 -14.45
N GLY A 38 -48.97 -42.48 -15.12
CA GLY A 38 -50.36 -42.36 -15.60
C GLY A 38 -50.64 -42.92 -17.00
N VAL A 39 -49.88 -43.92 -17.45
CA VAL A 39 -50.02 -44.49 -18.80
C VAL A 39 -51.39 -45.16 -18.96
N LEU A 40 -52.16 -44.72 -19.95
CA LEU A 40 -53.48 -45.26 -20.28
C LEU A 40 -53.37 -46.45 -21.26
N PRO A 41 -54.25 -47.47 -21.16
CA PRO A 41 -54.32 -48.55 -22.15
C PRO A 41 -54.61 -48.00 -23.55
N ALA A 42 -53.93 -48.51 -24.58
CA ALA A 42 -54.13 -48.08 -25.97
C ALA A 42 -55.49 -48.52 -26.55
N ALA A 43 -56.04 -49.63 -26.05
CA ALA A 43 -57.36 -50.15 -26.37
C ALA A 43 -57.96 -50.88 -25.14
N GLY A 44 -59.24 -51.28 -25.24
CA GLY A 44 -59.99 -51.92 -24.15
C GLY A 44 -59.66 -53.41 -23.92
N ASP A 45 -58.59 -53.92 -24.51
CA ASP A 45 -58.17 -55.32 -24.37
C ASP A 45 -57.20 -55.54 -23.19
N GLU A 46 -57.13 -56.79 -22.74
CA GLU A 46 -56.32 -57.20 -21.59
C GLU A 46 -54.81 -57.03 -21.84
N VAL A 47 -54.33 -57.12 -23.09
CA VAL A 47 -52.91 -56.96 -23.42
C VAL A 47 -52.52 -55.49 -23.31
N SER A 48 -53.33 -54.57 -23.85
CA SER A 48 -53.15 -53.12 -23.69
C SER A 48 -53.17 -52.69 -22.22
N ALA A 49 -54.07 -53.27 -21.41
CA ALA A 49 -54.13 -53.00 -19.97
C ALA A 49 -52.88 -53.52 -19.23
N ALA A 50 -52.41 -54.72 -19.57
CA ALA A 50 -51.20 -55.30 -18.98
C ALA A 50 -49.93 -54.50 -19.33
N ILE A 51 -49.82 -54.01 -20.57
CA ILE A 51 -48.70 -53.16 -21.02
C ILE A 51 -48.71 -51.82 -20.29
N ALA A 52 -49.86 -51.15 -20.17
CA ALA A 52 -49.99 -49.90 -19.41
C ALA A 52 -49.61 -50.09 -17.93
N ALA A 53 -50.04 -51.20 -17.32
CA ALA A 53 -49.68 -51.54 -15.94
C ALA A 53 -48.17 -51.80 -15.77
N LEU A 54 -47.52 -52.44 -16.74
CA LEU A 54 -46.07 -52.65 -16.75
C LEU A 54 -45.32 -51.31 -16.78
N PHE A 55 -45.67 -50.41 -17.71
CA PHE A 55 -45.03 -49.10 -17.81
C PHE A 55 -45.26 -48.22 -16.57
N GLY A 56 -46.49 -48.22 -16.03
CA GLY A 56 -46.77 -47.54 -14.77
C GLY A 56 -46.03 -48.13 -13.57
N GLY A 57 -45.74 -49.44 -13.60
CA GLY A 57 -44.86 -50.12 -12.64
C GLY A 57 -43.41 -49.65 -12.73
N LEU A 58 -42.83 -49.68 -13.94
CA LEU A 58 -41.49 -49.18 -14.22
C LEU A 58 -41.34 -47.69 -13.85
N GLY A 59 -42.35 -46.87 -14.09
CA GLY A 59 -42.38 -45.46 -13.69
C GLY A 59 -42.26 -45.27 -12.18
N ARG A 60 -42.93 -46.09 -11.37
CA ARG A 60 -42.81 -46.04 -9.89
C ARG A 60 -41.44 -46.51 -9.40
N GLU A 61 -40.88 -47.56 -10.00
CA GLU A 61 -39.53 -48.03 -9.68
C GLU A 61 -38.49 -46.95 -10.02
N TYR A 62 -38.64 -46.27 -11.16
CA TYR A 62 -37.81 -45.13 -11.54
C TYR A 62 -37.88 -43.99 -10.52
N GLN A 63 -39.09 -43.62 -10.05
CA GLN A 63 -39.24 -42.56 -9.04
C GLN A 63 -38.60 -42.96 -7.70
N ALA A 64 -38.73 -44.22 -7.28
CA ALA A 64 -38.08 -44.73 -6.07
C ALA A 64 -36.54 -44.70 -6.19
N ALA A 65 -35.99 -45.10 -7.34
CA ALA A 65 -34.56 -44.99 -7.62
C ALA A 65 -34.08 -43.54 -7.69
N GLY A 66 -34.89 -42.64 -8.27
CA GLY A 66 -34.62 -41.21 -8.34
C GLY A 66 -34.55 -40.54 -6.95
N ALA A 67 -35.40 -40.95 -6.01
CA ALA A 67 -35.35 -40.50 -4.63
C ALA A 67 -34.07 -40.96 -3.91
N GLN A 68 -33.64 -42.22 -4.13
CA GLN A 68 -32.37 -42.72 -3.59
C GLN A 68 -31.16 -41.99 -4.18
N ALA A 69 -31.17 -41.72 -5.48
CA ALA A 69 -30.13 -40.93 -6.14
C ALA A 69 -30.08 -39.49 -5.61
N ALA A 70 -31.22 -38.90 -5.26
CA ALA A 70 -31.29 -37.58 -4.64
C ALA A 70 -30.57 -37.52 -3.29
N LEU A 71 -30.82 -38.52 -2.43
CA LEU A 71 -30.17 -38.62 -1.13
C LEU A 71 -28.66 -38.82 -1.27
N PHE A 72 -28.23 -39.71 -2.17
CA PHE A 72 -26.81 -39.88 -2.47
C PHE A 72 -26.16 -38.58 -2.96
N HIS A 73 -26.83 -37.85 -3.84
CA HIS A 73 -26.33 -36.57 -4.36
C HIS A 73 -26.20 -35.52 -3.25
N GLN A 74 -27.18 -35.44 -2.35
CA GLN A 74 -27.11 -34.55 -1.18
C GLN A 74 -25.93 -34.90 -0.27
N ASP A 75 -25.75 -36.18 0.06
CA ASP A 75 -24.63 -36.65 0.87
C ASP A 75 -23.28 -36.35 0.20
N PHE A 76 -23.19 -36.54 -1.13
CA PHE A 76 -21.99 -36.24 -1.91
C PHE A 76 -21.64 -34.75 -1.85
N VAL A 77 -22.60 -33.86 -2.10
CA VAL A 77 -22.38 -32.41 -2.07
C VAL A 77 -22.00 -31.94 -0.67
N GLN A 78 -22.65 -32.48 0.38
CA GLN A 78 -22.33 -32.17 1.76
C GLN A 78 -20.92 -32.62 2.14
N LEU A 79 -20.53 -33.85 1.76
CA LEU A 79 -19.19 -34.38 2.00
C LEU A 79 -18.12 -33.58 1.24
N LEU A 80 -18.38 -33.21 -0.01
CA LEU A 80 -17.48 -32.40 -0.83
C LEU A 80 -17.26 -31.02 -0.19
N GLY A 81 -18.33 -30.35 0.27
CA GLY A 81 -18.24 -29.08 0.98
C GLY A 81 -17.47 -29.19 2.30
N ALA A 82 -17.71 -30.25 3.08
CA ALA A 82 -16.98 -30.51 4.32
C ALA A 82 -15.49 -30.79 4.08
N GLY A 83 -15.14 -31.49 2.98
CA GLY A 83 -13.77 -31.76 2.58
C GLY A 83 -12.99 -30.49 2.30
N VAL A 84 -13.55 -29.55 1.52
CA VAL A 84 -12.91 -28.26 1.22
C VAL A 84 -12.71 -27.42 2.49
N GLY A 85 -13.73 -27.36 3.35
CA GLY A 85 -13.62 -26.63 4.62
C GLY A 85 -12.56 -27.20 5.56
N ALA A 86 -12.23 -28.50 5.46
CA ALA A 86 -11.12 -29.09 6.19
C ALA A 86 -9.76 -28.63 5.64
N TYR A 87 -9.61 -28.52 4.31
CA TYR A 87 -8.40 -27.99 3.68
C TYR A 87 -8.16 -26.52 4.05
N GLU A 88 -9.18 -25.66 3.97
CA GLU A 88 -9.06 -24.25 4.36
C GLU A 88 -8.66 -24.08 5.82
N GLN A 89 -9.26 -24.86 6.73
CA GLN A 89 -8.89 -24.83 8.15
C GLN A 89 -7.43 -25.25 8.36
N THR A 90 -6.93 -26.25 7.63
CA THR A 90 -5.53 -26.64 7.72
C THR A 90 -4.59 -25.56 7.20
N GLU A 91 -4.94 -24.87 6.11
CA GLU A 91 -4.14 -23.77 5.59
C GLU A 91 -4.12 -22.57 6.54
N GLN A 92 -5.28 -22.20 7.11
CA GLN A 92 -5.37 -21.13 8.11
C GLN A 92 -4.60 -21.47 9.40
N ALA A 93 -4.70 -22.72 9.88
CA ALA A 93 -3.96 -23.16 11.04
C ALA A 93 -2.45 -23.18 10.80
N ALA A 94 -2.01 -23.57 9.59
CA ALA A 94 -0.60 -23.55 9.19
C ALA A 94 -0.07 -22.11 9.07
N ALA A 95 -0.83 -21.21 8.44
CA ALA A 95 -0.49 -19.78 8.36
C ALA A 95 -0.38 -19.15 9.76
N GLY A 96 -1.38 -19.36 10.61
CA GLY A 96 -1.34 -18.86 11.98
C GLY A 96 -0.22 -19.48 12.82
N TRP A 97 0.21 -20.72 12.54
CA TRP A 97 1.38 -21.31 13.20
C TRP A 97 2.68 -20.63 12.76
N LEU A 98 2.85 -20.36 11.47
CA LEU A 98 4.02 -19.64 10.95
C LEU A 98 4.11 -18.22 11.52
N GLU A 99 3.02 -17.47 11.54
CA GLU A 99 2.96 -16.11 12.11
C GLU A 99 3.34 -16.12 13.60
N ARG A 100 2.80 -17.06 14.38
CA ARG A 100 3.12 -17.20 15.81
C ARG A 100 4.58 -17.60 16.03
N PHE A 101 5.11 -18.50 15.20
CA PHE A 101 6.50 -18.92 15.29
C PHE A 101 7.47 -17.78 14.95
N GLU A 102 7.18 -16.99 13.91
CA GLU A 102 7.94 -15.80 13.56
C GLU A 102 7.93 -14.77 14.70
N GLY A 103 6.75 -14.49 15.27
CA GLY A 103 6.62 -13.59 16.43
C GLY A 103 7.46 -14.07 17.63
N GLN A 104 7.40 -15.35 17.97
CA GLN A 104 8.20 -15.93 19.06
C GLN A 104 9.71 -15.84 18.81
N LEU A 105 10.16 -16.05 17.57
CA LEU A 105 11.56 -15.90 17.22
C LEU A 105 12.01 -14.44 17.35
N LEU A 106 11.20 -13.49 16.87
CA LEU A 106 11.47 -12.07 17.03
C LEU A 106 11.52 -11.66 18.50
N ASP A 107 10.61 -12.16 19.33
CA ASP A 107 10.62 -11.90 20.78
C ASP A 107 11.90 -12.43 21.44
N VAL A 108 12.36 -13.65 21.09
CA VAL A 108 13.62 -14.21 21.62
C VAL A 108 14.83 -13.38 21.19
N VAL A 109 14.88 -12.97 19.92
CA VAL A 109 15.97 -12.13 19.40
C VAL A 109 15.96 -10.74 20.01
N ASN A 110 14.78 -10.15 20.21
CA ASN A 110 14.62 -8.80 20.71
C ASN A 110 14.67 -8.70 22.23
N ALA A 111 14.38 -9.77 22.98
CA ALA A 111 14.30 -9.74 24.45
C ALA A 111 15.54 -9.12 25.12
N PRO A 112 16.79 -9.46 24.72
CA PRO A 112 17.97 -8.83 25.32
C PRO A 112 18.03 -7.31 25.06
N SER A 113 17.75 -6.88 23.83
CA SER A 113 17.77 -5.46 23.47
C SER A 113 16.62 -4.67 24.07
N MET A 114 15.43 -5.26 24.17
CA MET A 114 14.28 -4.66 24.85
C MET A 114 14.58 -4.49 26.34
N ALA A 115 15.23 -5.47 26.98
CA ALA A 115 15.61 -5.39 28.39
C ALA A 115 16.73 -4.37 28.65
N LEU A 116 17.71 -4.25 27.75
CA LEU A 116 18.91 -3.42 27.96
C LEU A 116 18.76 -1.98 27.44
N LEU A 117 18.05 -1.80 26.32
CA LEU A 117 18.00 -0.55 25.57
C LEU A 117 16.57 0.01 25.45
N GLY A 118 15.56 -0.72 25.93
CA GLY A 118 14.15 -0.31 25.84
C GLY A 118 13.60 -0.28 24.42
N ARG A 119 14.29 -0.90 23.45
CA ARG A 119 13.98 -0.83 22.03
C ARG A 119 14.48 -2.11 21.32
N PRO A 120 13.71 -2.69 20.39
CA PRO A 120 14.05 -3.97 19.78
C PRO A 120 15.26 -3.84 18.84
N MET A 121 15.94 -4.94 18.51
CA MET A 121 16.94 -4.97 17.45
C MET A 121 16.29 -5.02 16.07
N ILE A 122 15.21 -5.79 15.95
CA ILE A 122 14.51 -6.06 14.70
C ILE A 122 13.02 -5.78 14.92
N GLY A 123 12.42 -5.00 14.02
CA GLY A 123 10.99 -4.75 14.01
C GLY A 123 10.67 -3.33 13.60
N ASP A 124 9.53 -3.13 12.97
CA ASP A 124 9.06 -1.80 12.60
C ASP A 124 8.55 -1.04 13.82
N GLY A 125 8.65 0.28 13.75
CA GLY A 125 8.11 1.19 14.74
C GLY A 125 6.59 1.20 14.70
N VAL A 126 5.97 1.30 15.86
CA VAL A 126 4.51 1.33 15.98
C VAL A 126 3.98 2.66 15.42
N ASP A 127 2.98 2.60 14.54
CA ASP A 127 2.32 3.80 14.05
C ASP A 127 1.67 4.61 15.18
N GLY A 128 1.85 5.92 15.14
CA GLY A 128 1.21 6.86 16.04
C GLY A 128 -0.29 6.91 15.77
N GLY A 129 -1.10 6.70 16.81
CA GLY A 129 -2.54 6.90 16.78
C GLY A 129 -2.94 8.37 16.94
N THR A 130 -4.24 8.65 16.85
CA THR A 130 -4.82 9.92 17.26
C THR A 130 -5.45 9.75 18.63
N VAL A 131 -5.05 10.57 19.60
CA VAL A 131 -5.59 10.58 20.97
C VAL A 131 -6.12 11.98 21.24
N ASP A 132 -7.41 12.10 21.55
CA ASP A 132 -8.10 13.37 21.80
C ASP A 132 -7.90 14.42 20.68
N GLY A 133 -7.85 13.95 19.43
CA GLY A 133 -7.61 14.78 18.26
C GLY A 133 -6.15 15.20 18.04
N VAL A 134 -5.23 14.74 18.89
CA VAL A 134 -3.78 14.94 18.77
C VAL A 134 -3.14 13.69 18.17
N GLY A 135 -2.48 13.87 17.03
CA GLY A 135 -1.67 12.84 16.39
C GLY A 135 -0.39 12.57 17.18
N GLN A 136 -0.24 11.33 17.65
CA GLN A 136 0.94 10.90 18.38
C GLN A 136 2.11 10.66 17.44
N ALA A 137 3.34 10.79 17.94
CA ALA A 137 4.51 10.42 17.17
C ALA A 137 4.49 8.92 16.83
N GLY A 138 4.98 8.56 15.64
CA GLY A 138 5.29 7.19 15.31
C GLY A 138 6.47 6.72 16.15
N GLY A 139 6.40 5.48 16.64
CA GLY A 139 7.48 4.83 17.34
C GLY A 139 8.66 4.59 16.42
N ASP A 140 9.86 4.55 16.99
CA ASP A 140 11.05 4.24 16.22
C ASP A 140 11.11 2.74 15.86
N GLY A 141 11.68 2.43 14.69
CA GLY A 141 12.03 1.06 14.30
C GLY A 141 13.16 0.47 15.15
N GLY A 142 13.37 -0.84 15.05
CA GLY A 142 14.43 -1.56 15.74
C GLY A 142 15.83 -1.03 15.40
N TRP A 143 16.82 -1.28 16.26
CA TRP A 143 18.16 -0.72 16.11
C TRP A 143 18.86 -1.14 14.80
N LEU A 144 18.66 -2.38 14.35
CA LEU A 144 19.33 -2.93 13.18
C LEU A 144 18.43 -2.92 11.95
N LEU A 145 17.24 -3.50 12.08
CA LEU A 145 16.29 -3.66 10.99
C LEU A 145 14.93 -3.13 11.46
N GLY A 146 14.40 -2.14 10.77
CA GLY A 146 13.08 -1.62 11.10
C GLY A 146 12.81 -0.28 10.47
N ASN A 147 11.64 -0.15 9.87
CA ASN A 147 11.10 1.13 9.45
C ASN A 147 10.60 1.89 10.68
N GLY A 148 10.65 3.22 10.63
CA GLY A 148 9.98 4.03 11.63
C GLY A 148 8.47 4.01 11.44
N GLY A 149 7.73 4.04 12.54
CA GLY A 149 6.27 4.13 12.52
C GLY A 149 5.80 5.46 11.95
N ARG A 150 4.67 5.46 11.25
CA ARG A 150 4.04 6.68 10.76
C ARG A 150 3.54 7.53 11.93
N GLY A 151 3.68 8.84 11.82
CA GLY A 151 3.07 9.79 12.74
C GLY A 151 1.54 9.84 12.62
N GLY A 152 0.85 9.93 13.75
CA GLY A 152 -0.60 10.00 13.82
C GLY A 152 -1.16 11.30 13.27
N ALA A 153 -2.41 11.25 12.80
CA ALA A 153 -3.09 12.42 12.28
C ALA A 153 -3.62 13.30 13.42
N SER A 154 -3.48 14.62 13.31
CA SER A 154 -4.09 15.59 14.22
C SER A 154 -5.36 16.17 13.61
N THR A 155 -6.47 16.09 14.35
CA THR A 155 -7.77 16.68 14.00
C THR A 155 -8.12 17.89 14.88
N ALA A 156 -7.37 18.14 15.95
CA ALA A 156 -7.50 19.33 16.77
C ALA A 156 -6.92 20.57 16.07
N ALA A 157 -7.63 21.69 16.17
CA ALA A 157 -7.22 22.96 15.59
C ALA A 157 -5.92 23.48 16.21
N GLY A 158 -5.01 24.00 15.37
CA GLY A 158 -3.69 24.48 15.73
C GLY A 158 -2.66 23.39 16.09
N VAL A 159 -3.05 22.12 16.12
CA VAL A 159 -2.17 21.02 16.56
C VAL A 159 -1.45 20.41 15.37
N ALA A 160 -0.13 20.28 15.49
CA ALA A 160 0.69 19.65 14.46
C ALA A 160 0.42 18.14 14.36
N GLY A 161 0.58 17.56 13.18
CA GLY A 161 0.55 16.11 12.98
C GLY A 161 1.73 15.45 13.71
N GLY A 162 1.54 14.19 14.12
CA GLY A 162 2.60 13.44 14.80
C GLY A 162 3.84 13.31 13.92
N THR A 163 5.04 13.35 14.49
CA THR A 163 6.26 13.09 13.71
C THR A 163 6.34 11.61 13.33
N GLY A 164 6.93 11.30 12.18
CA GLY A 164 7.31 9.94 11.86
C GLY A 164 8.47 9.46 12.72
N GLY A 165 8.47 8.19 13.12
CA GLY A 165 9.54 7.57 13.90
C GLY A 165 10.82 7.39 13.09
N ALA A 166 11.96 7.32 13.77
CA ALA A 166 13.23 7.02 13.12
C ALA A 166 13.32 5.55 12.70
N ALA A 167 14.02 5.27 11.60
CA ALA A 167 14.39 3.91 11.20
C ALA A 167 15.57 3.37 12.04
N GLY A 168 15.82 2.07 11.89
CA GLY A 168 17.05 1.40 12.33
C GLY A 168 18.27 1.68 11.45
N LEU A 169 19.33 0.89 11.64
CA LEU A 169 20.51 0.89 10.79
C LEU A 169 20.12 0.71 9.31
N PHE A 170 19.20 -0.20 9.03
CA PHE A 170 18.50 -0.35 7.76
C PHE A 170 17.00 -0.12 7.96
N GLY A 171 16.43 0.74 7.11
CA GLY A 171 14.98 0.94 7.07
C GLY A 171 14.61 2.30 6.50
N THR A 172 13.30 2.54 6.42
CA THR A 172 12.76 3.83 6.02
C THR A 172 12.23 4.57 7.23
N GLY A 173 12.51 5.86 7.32
CA GLY A 173 11.93 6.72 8.35
C GLY A 173 10.41 6.76 8.19
N GLY A 174 9.68 6.84 9.29
CA GLY A 174 8.24 6.89 9.28
C GLY A 174 7.72 8.14 8.60
N ARG A 175 6.58 8.07 7.92
CA ARG A 175 5.95 9.27 7.35
C ARG A 175 5.38 10.15 8.47
N GLY A 176 5.52 11.46 8.36
CA GLY A 176 4.88 12.41 9.24
C GLY A 176 3.35 12.42 9.13
N GLY A 177 2.69 12.68 10.25
CA GLY A 177 1.25 12.72 10.39
C GLY A 177 0.61 13.91 9.71
N PHE A 178 -0.62 13.72 9.24
CA PHE A 178 -1.43 14.80 8.69
C PHE A 178 -1.96 15.72 9.81
N ALA A 179 -2.20 16.99 9.52
CA ALA A 179 -2.91 17.90 10.42
C ALA A 179 -4.03 18.63 9.69
N VAL A 180 -5.27 18.58 10.19
CA VAL A 180 -6.41 19.27 9.54
C VAL A 180 -6.23 20.78 9.51
N ASP A 181 -5.79 21.36 10.63
CA ASP A 181 -5.72 22.80 10.86
C ASP A 181 -4.48 23.14 11.69
N GLY A 182 -3.35 22.58 11.28
CA GLY A 182 -2.07 22.74 11.95
C GLY A 182 -0.92 22.34 11.03
N ARG A 183 0.31 22.36 11.57
CA ARG A 183 1.49 21.97 10.80
C ARG A 183 1.47 20.47 10.50
N GLY A 184 1.79 20.05 9.28
CA GLY A 184 2.04 18.63 9.02
C GLY A 184 3.24 18.11 9.83
N GLY A 185 3.19 16.84 10.27
CA GLY A 185 4.27 16.23 11.04
C GLY A 185 5.52 16.01 10.20
N THR A 186 6.71 16.15 10.77
CA THR A 186 7.98 15.88 10.06
C THR A 186 8.13 14.38 9.77
N GLY A 187 8.75 14.04 8.65
CA GLY A 187 9.15 12.66 8.35
C GLY A 187 10.30 12.18 9.25
N GLY A 188 10.34 10.87 9.48
CA GLY A 188 11.32 10.20 10.33
C GLY A 188 12.70 10.09 9.68
N LEU A 189 13.73 9.98 10.51
CA LEU A 189 15.12 9.91 10.07
C LEU A 189 15.49 8.49 9.61
N ALA A 190 16.38 8.35 8.63
CA ALA A 190 17.09 7.11 8.32
C ALA A 190 18.59 7.28 8.65
N PRO A 191 19.10 6.72 9.76
CA PRO A 191 20.41 7.11 10.28
C PRO A 191 21.59 6.63 9.45
N VAL A 192 21.53 5.44 8.85
CA VAL A 192 22.69 4.86 8.14
C VAL A 192 22.36 4.39 6.74
N PHE A 193 21.45 3.43 6.57
CA PHE A 193 21.06 2.92 5.25
C PHE A 193 19.56 3.01 5.07
N GLY A 194 19.10 3.79 4.09
CA GLY A 194 17.72 3.74 3.66
C GLY A 194 17.15 5.08 3.25
N PHE A 195 15.87 5.28 3.53
CA PHE A 195 15.14 6.45 3.04
C PHE A 195 14.56 7.25 4.20
N GLY A 196 14.75 8.56 4.20
CA GLY A 196 14.04 9.43 5.12
C GLY A 196 12.53 9.36 4.89
N GLY A 197 11.75 9.53 5.94
CA GLY A 197 10.29 9.48 5.87
C GLY A 197 9.70 10.70 5.18
N GLU A 198 8.54 10.56 4.54
CA GLU A 198 7.87 11.73 3.94
C GLU A 198 7.34 12.68 5.02
N GLY A 199 7.29 13.97 4.74
CA GLY A 199 6.58 14.94 5.55
C GLY A 199 5.06 14.78 5.46
N GLY A 200 4.38 15.00 6.59
CA GLY A 200 2.93 15.07 6.66
C GLY A 200 2.38 16.34 6.00
N ALA A 201 1.18 16.28 5.44
CA ALA A 201 0.53 17.45 4.86
C ALA A 201 -0.24 18.26 5.92
N SER A 202 -0.42 19.56 5.69
CA SER A 202 -1.43 20.39 6.35
C SER A 202 -2.71 20.46 5.51
N GLY A 203 -3.87 20.39 6.16
CA GLY A 203 -5.19 20.56 5.54
C GLY A 203 -5.59 22.01 5.33
N ASN A 204 -4.94 22.94 6.06
CA ASN A 204 -5.13 24.37 5.93
C ASN A 204 -3.85 25.03 5.40
N SER A 205 -3.99 25.76 4.30
CA SER A 205 -2.90 26.47 3.61
C SER A 205 -2.23 27.57 4.44
N SER A 206 -2.78 27.94 5.60
CA SER A 206 -2.19 28.90 6.54
C SER A 206 -1.04 28.31 7.36
N TYR A 207 -0.93 26.98 7.42
CA TYR A 207 0.12 26.27 8.14
C TYR A 207 1.07 25.56 7.19
N ALA A 208 2.36 25.56 7.55
CA ALA A 208 3.36 24.79 6.83
C ALA A 208 3.07 23.28 6.91
N SER A 209 3.48 22.53 5.89
CA SER A 209 3.53 21.08 5.98
C SER A 209 4.79 20.59 6.70
N GLY A 210 4.83 19.29 6.95
CA GLY A 210 5.99 18.59 7.47
C GLY A 210 7.12 18.55 6.46
N VAL A 211 8.34 18.76 6.93
CA VAL A 211 9.54 18.54 6.12
C VAL A 211 9.77 17.03 5.98
N GLY A 212 10.38 16.60 4.88
CA GLY A 212 10.85 15.22 4.75
C GLY A 212 11.94 14.89 5.79
N GLY A 213 12.04 13.63 6.18
CA GLY A 213 13.07 13.16 7.09
C GLY A 213 14.42 13.05 6.41
N ASP A 214 15.49 13.29 7.15
CA ASP A 214 16.85 13.21 6.60
C ASP A 214 17.34 11.76 6.51
N VAL A 215 18.39 11.57 5.71
CA VAL A 215 19.23 10.37 5.73
C VAL A 215 20.64 10.71 6.20
N GLY A 216 21.20 9.91 7.10
CA GLY A 216 22.52 10.15 7.68
C GLY A 216 23.66 9.76 6.74
N LEU A 217 24.00 8.46 6.69
CA LEU A 217 25.20 8.02 5.97
C LEU A 217 24.96 7.71 4.48
N PHE A 218 24.01 6.83 4.17
CA PHE A 218 23.70 6.35 2.81
C PHE A 218 22.20 6.32 2.56
N GLY A 219 21.77 6.93 1.46
CA GLY A 219 20.43 6.70 0.89
C GLY A 219 19.78 7.97 0.36
N MET A 220 18.47 8.14 0.56
CA MET A 220 17.79 9.34 0.09
C MET A 220 16.95 10.00 1.18
N GLY A 221 16.97 11.33 1.22
CA GLY A 221 16.08 12.10 2.08
C GLY A 221 14.62 11.92 1.69
N GLY A 222 13.73 12.07 2.66
CA GLY A 222 12.29 11.95 2.48
C GLY A 222 11.71 13.13 1.71
N LYS A 223 10.60 12.90 1.02
CA LYS A 223 9.88 13.97 0.33
C LYS A 223 9.20 14.91 1.33
N GLY A 224 9.19 16.21 1.06
CA GLY A 224 8.41 17.17 1.84
C GLY A 224 6.90 17.00 1.67
N GLY A 225 6.13 17.26 2.74
CA GLY A 225 4.68 17.46 2.66
C GLY A 225 4.33 18.68 1.78
N THR A 226 3.05 18.96 1.53
CA THR A 226 2.64 19.99 0.55
C THR A 226 3.32 21.35 0.78
N GLY A 227 4.09 21.81 -0.21
CA GLY A 227 4.90 23.04 -0.15
C GLY A 227 6.08 23.05 0.82
N ALA A 228 6.35 21.94 1.53
CA ALA A 228 7.45 21.82 2.47
C ALA A 228 8.72 21.23 1.82
N ALA A 229 9.87 21.50 2.42
CA ALA A 229 11.14 21.02 1.92
C ALA A 229 11.27 19.49 2.03
N GLY A 230 12.06 18.89 1.12
CA GLY A 230 12.55 17.52 1.28
C GLY A 230 13.63 17.44 2.36
N GLY A 231 13.86 16.23 2.87
CA GLY A 231 14.92 15.95 3.85
C GLY A 231 16.29 15.89 3.21
N ASP A 232 17.33 16.18 3.98
CA ASP A 232 18.72 16.21 3.49
C ASP A 232 19.34 14.80 3.40
N ALA A 233 20.32 14.65 2.51
CA ALA A 233 21.32 13.57 2.57
C ALA A 233 22.60 14.09 3.23
N ARG A 234 22.85 13.69 4.48
CA ARG A 234 23.90 14.29 5.32
C ARG A 234 25.31 13.94 4.87
N ILE A 235 25.54 12.74 4.35
CA ILE A 235 26.85 12.30 3.87
C ILE A 235 26.78 11.82 2.42
N PHE A 236 26.40 10.58 2.16
CA PHE A 236 26.27 10.02 0.81
C PHE A 236 24.80 9.82 0.47
N GLY A 237 24.34 10.40 -0.63
CA GLY A 237 22.96 10.15 -1.02
C GLY A 237 22.32 11.19 -1.91
N VAL A 238 21.00 11.11 -1.96
CA VAL A 238 20.14 12.03 -2.70
C VAL A 238 19.29 12.81 -1.72
N GLY A 239 19.30 14.13 -1.79
CA GLY A 239 18.36 14.95 -1.04
C GLY A 239 16.92 14.63 -1.46
N GLY A 240 15.99 14.69 -0.51
CA GLY A 240 14.58 14.45 -0.76
C GLY A 240 13.96 15.53 -1.65
N SER A 241 12.93 15.17 -2.41
CA SER A 241 12.22 16.18 -3.20
C SER A 241 11.37 17.10 -2.32
N GLY A 242 11.25 18.36 -2.71
CA GLY A 242 10.27 19.26 -2.15
C GLY A 242 8.83 18.81 -2.42
N GLY A 243 7.93 19.13 -1.51
CA GLY A 243 6.50 18.93 -1.71
C GLY A 243 5.92 19.92 -2.72
N GLY A 244 5.04 19.45 -3.60
CA GLY A 244 4.26 20.37 -4.43
C GLY A 244 3.26 21.13 -3.55
N GLY A 245 2.96 22.38 -3.89
CA GLY A 245 2.10 23.23 -3.07
C GLY A 245 1.72 24.52 -3.80
N THR A 246 1.02 25.43 -3.13
CA THR A 246 0.80 26.78 -3.64
C THR A 246 2.13 27.44 -3.98
N VAL A 247 3.08 27.33 -3.06
CA VAL A 247 4.52 27.46 -3.30
C VAL A 247 5.12 26.07 -3.18
N GLY A 248 5.90 25.66 -4.17
CA GLY A 248 6.65 24.42 -4.13
C GLY A 248 7.74 24.46 -3.06
N GLY A 249 7.90 23.37 -2.32
CA GLY A 249 8.95 23.25 -1.32
C GLY A 249 10.33 23.04 -1.96
N ASN A 250 11.39 23.40 -1.25
CA ASN A 250 12.74 23.19 -1.75
C ASN A 250 13.14 21.70 -1.70
N GLY A 251 14.01 21.27 -2.61
CA GLY A 251 14.69 19.98 -2.48
C GLY A 251 15.66 19.98 -1.29
N GLY A 252 15.86 18.82 -0.68
CA GLY A 252 16.87 18.62 0.36
C GLY A 252 18.28 18.66 -0.21
N ASN A 253 19.25 19.03 0.60
CA ASN A 253 20.65 19.13 0.19
C ASN A 253 21.36 17.77 0.23
N ALA A 254 22.52 17.68 -0.41
CA ALA A 254 23.42 16.54 -0.31
C ALA A 254 24.86 17.00 -0.03
N LEU A 255 25.56 16.32 0.89
CA LEU A 255 27.00 16.53 1.03
C LEU A 255 27.75 15.87 -0.15
N ILE A 256 27.53 14.58 -0.36
CA ILE A 256 28.09 13.82 -1.49
C ILE A 256 26.94 13.10 -2.21
N GLY A 257 26.63 13.52 -3.43
CA GLY A 257 25.62 12.90 -4.27
C GLY A 257 24.73 13.92 -4.98
N LEU A 258 23.42 13.72 -4.93
CA LEU A 258 22.47 14.51 -5.71
C LEU A 258 21.63 15.40 -4.79
N GLY A 259 21.54 16.68 -5.07
CA GLY A 259 20.54 17.54 -4.46
C GLY A 259 19.13 17.12 -4.85
N GLY A 260 18.19 17.28 -3.93
CA GLY A 260 16.79 16.97 -4.14
C GLY A 260 16.12 17.94 -5.12
N TRP A 261 15.05 17.49 -5.77
CA TRP A 261 14.33 18.36 -6.69
C TRP A 261 13.40 19.32 -5.96
N GLY A 262 13.25 20.53 -6.47
CA GLY A 262 12.24 21.47 -6.01
C GLY A 262 10.83 20.99 -6.35
N GLY A 263 9.88 21.29 -5.46
CA GLY A 263 8.46 20.98 -5.63
C GLY A 263 7.79 21.88 -6.66
N THR A 264 6.75 21.38 -7.31
CA THR A 264 5.94 22.16 -8.26
C THR A 264 4.99 23.13 -7.55
N GLY A 265 4.87 24.34 -8.07
CA GLY A 265 3.85 25.33 -7.68
C GLY A 265 2.47 25.01 -8.26
N ALA A 266 1.40 25.38 -7.55
CA ALA A 266 0.03 25.05 -7.94
C ALA A 266 -0.50 25.94 -9.08
N SER A 267 -1.29 25.35 -9.98
CA SER A 267 -1.88 26.05 -11.13
C SER A 267 -3.21 26.77 -10.86
N PHE A 268 -3.69 26.86 -9.60
CA PHE A 268 -5.01 27.44 -9.32
C PHE A 268 -5.07 28.24 -7.99
N SER A 269 -3.93 28.72 -7.49
CA SER A 269 -3.83 29.49 -6.25
C SER A 269 -2.99 30.77 -6.45
N ALA A 270 -2.93 31.67 -5.47
CA ALA A 270 -2.14 32.90 -5.60
C ALA A 270 -0.63 32.56 -5.76
N MET A 271 -0.05 32.96 -6.90
CA MET A 271 1.37 32.80 -7.29
C MET A 271 1.94 31.38 -7.11
N GLY A 272 1.68 30.51 -8.09
CA GLY A 272 2.22 29.15 -8.16
C GLY A 272 3.74 29.08 -8.33
N GLN A 273 4.53 29.41 -7.32
CA GLN A 273 6.00 29.41 -7.45
C GLN A 273 6.56 27.98 -7.37
N GLY A 274 7.51 27.65 -8.24
CA GLY A 274 8.29 26.42 -8.11
C GLY A 274 9.30 26.51 -6.96
N GLY A 275 9.54 25.41 -6.26
CA GLY A 275 10.55 25.32 -5.20
C GLY A 275 11.96 25.21 -5.78
N ASN A 276 12.98 25.62 -5.03
CA ASN A 276 14.37 25.48 -5.48
C ASN A 276 14.85 24.02 -5.40
N GLY A 277 15.75 23.63 -6.28
CA GLY A 277 16.52 22.39 -6.12
C GLY A 277 17.49 22.49 -4.95
N GLY A 278 17.78 21.36 -4.31
CA GLY A 278 18.74 21.26 -3.22
C GLY A 278 20.18 21.33 -3.72
N ASP A 279 21.07 21.86 -2.88
CA ASP A 279 22.49 21.98 -3.20
C ASP A 279 23.22 20.64 -3.04
N ALA A 280 24.33 20.49 -3.76
CA ALA A 280 25.30 19.42 -3.55
C ALA A 280 26.70 20.00 -3.28
N VAL A 281 27.42 19.49 -2.27
CA VAL A 281 28.81 19.89 -2.06
C VAL A 281 29.72 19.20 -3.07
N ILE A 282 29.61 17.88 -3.15
CA ILE A 282 30.22 17.04 -4.19
C ILE A 282 29.09 16.29 -4.90
N GLY A 283 28.93 16.50 -6.20
CA GLY A 283 27.94 15.84 -7.04
C GLY A 283 27.03 16.84 -7.74
N PHE A 284 25.77 16.49 -7.95
CA PHE A 284 24.88 17.27 -8.80
C PHE A 284 23.87 18.06 -7.98
N GLY A 285 23.76 19.36 -8.24
CA GLY A 285 22.66 20.15 -7.69
C GLY A 285 21.31 19.66 -8.19
N GLY A 286 20.28 19.81 -7.36
CA GLY A 286 18.92 19.39 -7.68
C GLY A 286 18.25 20.30 -8.70
N ARG A 287 17.29 19.77 -9.46
CA ARG A 287 16.51 20.57 -10.40
C ARG A 287 15.51 21.46 -9.66
N GLY A 288 15.33 22.70 -10.12
CA GLY A 288 14.26 23.57 -9.66
C GLY A 288 12.86 23.08 -10.07
N GLY A 289 11.88 23.31 -9.22
CA GLY A 289 10.48 22.96 -9.44
C GLY A 289 9.81 23.85 -10.48
N THR A 290 8.81 23.33 -11.17
CA THR A 290 8.04 24.13 -12.12
C THR A 290 7.10 25.11 -11.42
N GLY A 291 6.98 26.33 -11.93
CA GLY A 291 5.89 27.22 -11.57
C GLY A 291 4.53 26.67 -12.05
N GLY A 292 3.44 27.10 -11.43
CA GLY A 292 2.05 26.83 -11.82
C GLY A 292 1.43 28.01 -12.58
N PHE A 293 0.30 27.78 -13.24
CA PHE A 293 -0.44 28.78 -14.03
C PHE A 293 -1.59 29.42 -13.23
N PRO A 294 -1.40 30.42 -12.35
CA PRO A 294 -2.49 30.93 -11.52
C PRO A 294 -3.51 31.79 -12.31
N PHE A 295 -4.71 31.96 -11.76
CA PHE A 295 -5.75 32.87 -12.31
C PHE A 295 -5.35 34.36 -12.17
N VAL A 296 -4.46 34.68 -11.23
CA VAL A 296 -3.93 36.03 -10.99
C VAL A 296 -2.41 35.98 -10.95
N GLY A 297 -1.77 36.49 -12.00
CA GLY A 297 -0.32 36.55 -12.14
C GLY A 297 0.30 35.34 -12.84
N SER A 298 1.60 35.15 -12.61
CA SER A 298 2.41 34.13 -13.27
C SER A 298 3.25 33.37 -12.24
N GLY A 299 3.34 32.04 -12.36
CA GLY A 299 4.23 31.24 -11.53
C GLY A 299 5.62 31.15 -12.14
N ASN A 300 6.65 31.58 -11.39
CA ASN A 300 8.03 31.41 -11.81
C ASN A 300 8.52 30.00 -11.50
N GLY A 301 9.46 29.51 -12.29
CA GLY A 301 10.20 28.30 -11.96
C GLY A 301 11.12 28.54 -10.77
N GLY A 302 11.33 27.49 -9.96
CA GLY A 302 12.32 27.52 -8.90
C GLY A 302 13.73 27.38 -9.46
N ASN A 303 14.73 27.88 -8.74
CA ASN A 303 16.12 27.82 -9.18
C ASN A 303 16.67 26.39 -9.03
N GLY A 304 17.64 26.03 -9.88
CA GLY A 304 18.44 24.83 -9.71
C GLY A 304 19.40 24.95 -8.53
N GLY A 305 19.69 23.82 -7.88
CA GLY A 305 20.65 23.75 -6.78
C GLY A 305 22.10 23.89 -7.27
N ASN A 306 22.97 24.37 -6.40
CA ASN A 306 24.37 24.60 -6.68
C ASN A 306 25.19 23.30 -6.59
N ALA A 307 26.36 23.29 -7.25
CA ALA A 307 27.43 22.34 -7.00
C ALA A 307 28.66 23.10 -6.44
N LEU A 308 28.95 22.90 -5.15
CA LEU A 308 29.87 23.80 -4.42
C LEU A 308 31.37 23.47 -4.61
N TYR A 309 31.75 22.23 -4.88
CA TYR A 309 33.17 21.86 -5.05
C TYR A 309 33.44 21.02 -6.30
N LEU A 310 32.79 19.86 -6.44
CA LEU A 310 33.03 18.95 -7.57
C LEU A 310 31.71 18.42 -8.09
N GLY A 311 31.31 18.82 -9.30
CA GLY A 311 30.13 18.28 -9.98
C GLY A 311 29.42 19.33 -10.82
N TRP A 312 28.11 19.19 -10.99
CA TRP A 312 27.31 20.02 -11.89
C TRP A 312 26.07 20.58 -11.20
N ALA A 313 25.87 21.87 -11.32
CA ALA A 313 24.67 22.52 -10.84
C ALA A 313 23.40 21.97 -11.50
N GLY A 314 22.31 22.04 -10.75
CA GLY A 314 20.99 21.69 -11.20
C GLY A 314 20.43 22.72 -12.16
N THR A 315 19.50 22.27 -13.00
CA THR A 315 18.79 23.16 -13.93
C THR A 315 17.64 23.88 -13.25
N GLY A 316 17.35 25.08 -13.72
CA GLY A 316 16.17 25.82 -13.31
C GLY A 316 14.86 25.13 -13.71
N GLY A 317 13.81 25.44 -12.96
CA GLY A 317 12.46 24.96 -13.21
C GLY A 317 11.79 25.67 -14.38
N GLY A 318 10.87 24.96 -15.04
CA GLY A 318 9.99 25.56 -16.04
C GLY A 318 9.03 26.58 -15.42
N ALA A 319 8.51 27.47 -16.24
CA ALA A 319 7.59 28.52 -15.81
C ALA A 319 6.27 28.45 -16.55
N SER A 320 5.25 28.97 -15.89
CA SER A 320 3.86 28.88 -16.30
C SER A 320 3.29 30.30 -16.39
N GLY A 321 3.72 31.00 -17.46
CA GLY A 321 3.47 32.43 -17.65
C GLY A 321 4.49 33.35 -16.96
N GLY A 322 5.39 32.81 -16.11
CA GLY A 322 6.39 33.55 -15.31
C GLY A 322 7.81 33.43 -15.84
N SER A 323 8.80 33.89 -15.07
CA SER A 323 10.21 33.69 -15.39
C SER A 323 10.63 32.24 -15.15
N LEU A 324 11.50 31.71 -16.02
CA LEU A 324 12.18 30.45 -15.77
C LEU A 324 13.02 30.55 -14.49
N GLY A 325 13.19 29.43 -13.82
CA GLY A 325 14.16 29.34 -12.74
C GLY A 325 15.58 29.48 -13.29
N GLU A 326 16.47 30.07 -12.49
CA GLU A 326 17.88 30.14 -12.84
C GLU A 326 18.54 28.76 -12.68
N ASN A 327 19.56 28.47 -13.48
CA ASN A 327 20.43 27.32 -13.21
C ASN A 327 21.27 27.60 -11.97
N GLY A 328 21.60 26.55 -11.21
CA GLY A 328 22.52 26.70 -10.09
C GLY A 328 23.93 27.05 -10.54
N THR A 329 24.78 27.40 -9.59
CA THR A 329 26.17 27.78 -9.83
C THR A 329 27.13 26.64 -9.55
N ASN A 330 28.20 26.57 -10.35
CA ASN A 330 29.36 25.72 -10.11
C ASN A 330 30.46 26.56 -9.46
N ALA A 331 30.85 26.26 -8.24
CA ALA A 331 32.01 26.89 -7.62
C ALA A 331 33.29 26.14 -8.02
N PHE A 332 33.92 26.62 -9.11
CA PHE A 332 35.29 26.36 -9.59
C PHE A 332 35.65 25.08 -10.39
N PHE A 333 36.05 25.30 -11.65
CA PHE A 333 36.90 24.42 -12.46
C PHE A 333 38.37 24.88 -12.35
N GLY A 334 39.23 24.02 -11.82
CA GLY A 334 40.66 24.30 -11.65
C GLY A 334 41.57 23.13 -12.02
N LEU A 335 41.18 22.24 -12.94
CA LEU A 335 42.08 21.24 -13.53
C LEU A 335 42.24 21.55 -15.02
N ARG A 336 43.15 22.49 -15.32
CA ARG A 336 43.81 22.48 -16.64
C ARG A 336 44.73 21.26 -16.64
N TRP A 337 44.30 20.20 -17.31
CA TRP A 337 45.24 19.18 -17.75
C TRP A 337 46.27 19.88 -18.66
N ARG A 338 47.53 19.91 -18.23
CA ARG A 338 48.69 20.19 -19.09
C ARG A 338 49.18 18.89 -19.69
#